data_AF-A0A2M8QCY1-F1
#
_entry.id   AF-A0A2M8QCY1-F1
#
_cell.length_a   1.000
_cell.length_b   1.000
_cell.length_c   1.000
_cell.angle_alpha   90.00
_cell.angle_beta   90.00
_cell.angle_gamma   90.00
#
_symmetry.space_group_name_H-M   'P 1'
#
loop_
_entity.id
_entity.type
_entity.pdbx_description
1 polymer ?
#
loop_
_entity_poly.entity_id
_entity_poly.type
_entity_poly.pdbx_seq_one_letter_code
_entity_poly.pdbx_strand_id
1 'polypeptide(L)' 'MVAPDARGHGLSNAPERGYAAADHAADVAALIRALELNRPIVMGHSMGGAVATPVAAQHSLRRL' A
#
# COMPACT_ATOMS: atom_id res chain seq x y z
N MET A 1 -7.78 2.51 12.55
CA MET A 1 -6.40 2.38 12.04
C MET A 1 -6.28 1.00 11.40
N VAL A 2 -5.74 0.92 10.19
CA VAL A 2 -5.48 -0.37 9.50
C VAL A 2 -3.98 -0.46 9.31
N ALA A 3 -3.38 -1.56 9.76
CA ALA A 3 -1.96 -1.84 9.64
C ALA A 3 -1.80 -3.24 9.04
N PRO A 4 -1.77 -3.38 7.70
CA PRO A 4 -1.64 -4.67 7.05
C PRO A 4 -0.20 -5.16 7.12
N ASP A 5 -0.01 -6.47 7.17
CA ASP A 5 1.28 -7.07 6.86
C ASP A 5 1.58 -6.84 5.37
N ALA A 6 2.76 -6.33 5.05
CA ALA A 6 3.17 -6.16 3.65
C ALA A 6 3.34 -7.53 2.97
N ARG A 7 3.23 -7.59 1.64
CA ARG A 7 3.66 -8.79 0.88
C ARG A 7 5.05 -9.26 1.34
N GLY A 8 5.23 -10.56 1.49
CA GLY A 8 6.46 -11.16 2.01
C GLY A 8 6.67 -11.04 3.52
N HIS A 9 5.70 -10.52 4.27
CA HIS A 9 5.80 -10.32 5.72
C HIS A 9 4.57 -10.89 6.45
N GLY A 10 4.79 -11.34 7.69
CA GLY A 10 3.72 -11.74 8.59
C GLY A 10 2.77 -12.77 7.99
N LEU A 11 1.48 -12.45 7.98
CA LEU A 11 0.40 -13.30 7.47
C LEU A 11 0.07 -13.04 6.00
N SER A 12 0.73 -12.10 5.35
CA SER A 12 0.55 -11.83 3.92
C SER A 12 1.30 -12.83 3.05
N ASN A 13 0.80 -13.03 1.83
CA ASN A 13 1.45 -13.90 0.85
C ASN A 13 2.90 -13.46 0.58
N ALA A 14 3.79 -14.43 0.40
CA ALA A 14 5.20 -14.23 0.08
C ALA A 14 5.54 -14.81 -1.30
N PRO A 15 5.14 -14.15 -2.40
CA PRO A 15 5.46 -14.60 -3.75
C PRO A 15 6.98 -14.56 -4.01
N GLU A 16 7.47 -15.30 -5.00
CA GLU A 16 8.92 -15.32 -5.33
C GLU A 16 9.43 -13.98 -5.91
N ARG A 17 8.53 -13.10 -6.37
CA ARG A 17 8.87 -11.84 -7.06
C ARG A 17 7.82 -10.75 -6.81
N GLY A 18 8.16 -9.53 -7.23
CA GLY A 18 7.28 -8.36 -7.13
C GLY A 18 7.43 -7.62 -5.80
N TYR A 19 8.66 -7.27 -5.42
CA TYR A 19 8.97 -6.53 -4.19
C TYR A 19 9.49 -5.12 -4.48
N ALA A 20 9.26 -4.58 -5.67
CA ALA A 20 9.58 -3.18 -5.92
C ALA A 20 8.66 -2.29 -5.10
N ALA A 21 9.10 -1.07 -4.75
CA ALA A 21 8.27 -0.12 -4.01
C ALA A 21 6.91 0.13 -4.68
N ALA A 22 6.87 0.11 -6.02
CA ALA A 22 5.64 0.22 -6.80
C ALA A 22 4.69 -0.99 -6.62
N ASP A 23 5.22 -2.20 -6.48
CA ASP A 23 4.42 -3.41 -6.25
C ASP A 23 3.74 -3.37 -4.88
N HIS A 24 4.47 -2.93 -3.86
CA HIS A 24 3.93 -2.70 -2.53
C HIS A 24 2.90 -1.55 -2.51
N ALA A 25 3.14 -0.48 -3.27
CA ALA A 25 2.21 0.64 -3.38
C ALA A 25 0.89 0.21 -4.04
N ALA A 26 0.98 -0.65 -5.07
CA ALA A 26 -0.20 -1.22 -5.73
C ALA A 26 -1.06 -2.05 -4.77
N ASP A 27 -0.45 -2.82 -3.86
CA ASP A 27 -1.18 -3.55 -2.81
C ASP A 27 -1.90 -2.61 -1.85
N VAL A 28 -1.21 -1.57 -1.37
CA VAL A 28 -1.82 -0.59 -0.47
C VAL A 28 -3.00 0.09 -1.16
N ALA A 29 -2.86 0.48 -2.42
CA ALA A 29 -3.96 1.05 -3.19
C ALA A 29 -5.10 0.06 -3.42
N ALA A 30 -4.80 -1.22 -3.65
CA ALA A 30 -5.81 -2.27 -3.77
C ALA A 30 -6.56 -2.48 -2.45
N LEU A 31 -5.86 -2.49 -1.32
CA LEU A 31 -6.45 -2.59 0.00
C LEU A 31 -7.37 -1.40 0.32
N ILE A 32 -6.92 -0.17 0.03
CA ILE A 32 -7.72 1.05 0.19
C ILE A 32 -9.05 0.94 -0.58
N ARG A 33 -9.01 0.45 -1.83
CA ARG A 33 -10.22 0.22 -2.64
C ARG A 33 -11.10 -0.88 -2.06
N ALA A 34 -10.51 -2.01 -1.68
CA ALA A 34 -11.25 -3.17 -1.16
C ALA A 34 -11.95 -2.88 0.18
N LEU A 35 -11.36 -2.00 0.99
CA LEU A 35 -11.93 -1.53 2.25
C LEU A 35 -12.80 -0.26 2.09
N GLU A 36 -13.02 0.20 0.86
CA GLU A 36 -13.81 1.41 0.54
C GLU A 36 -13.38 2.66 1.33
N LEU A 37 -12.07 2.79 1.59
CA LEU A 37 -11.54 3.90 2.39
C LEU A 37 -11.53 5.19 1.57
N ASN A 38 -12.27 6.18 2.04
CA ASN A 38 -12.33 7.50 1.40
C ASN A 38 -11.13 8.37 1.80
N ARG A 39 -10.14 8.49 0.91
CA ARG A 39 -8.95 9.35 1.05
C ARG A 39 -8.22 9.18 2.40
N PRO A 40 -7.81 7.96 2.79
CA PRO A 40 -7.11 7.75 4.04
C PRO A 40 -5.74 8.43 4.05
N ILE A 41 -5.27 8.77 5.25
CA ILE A 41 -3.86 9.11 5.46
C ILE A 41 -3.05 7.82 5.39
N VAL A 42 -2.05 7.78 4.51
CA VAL A 42 -1.11 6.66 4.38
C VAL A 42 0.20 7.06 5.05
N MET A 43 0.62 6.28 6.04
CA MET A 43 1.86 6.49 6.80
C MET A 43 2.73 5.25 6.71
N GLY A 44 4.05 5.43 6.63
CA GLY A 44 4.99 4.32 6.70
C GLY A 44 6.36 4.74 7.19
N HIS A 45 7.08 3.81 7.82
CA HIS A 45 8.43 3.97 8.36
C HIS A 45 9.40 3.06 7.59
N SER A 46 10.64 3.51 7.36
CA SER A 46 11.65 2.78 6.60
C SER A 46 11.11 2.38 5.22
N MET A 47 11.08 1.08 4.90
CA MET A 47 10.45 0.55 3.67
C MET A 47 9.02 1.09 3.48
N GLY A 48 8.23 1.21 4.54
CA GLY A 48 6.88 1.76 4.46
C GLY A 48 6.84 3.22 3.99
N GLY A 49 7.87 4.02 4.27
CA GLY A 49 7.98 5.39 3.77
C GLY A 49 8.25 5.43 2.26
N ALA A 50 9.10 4.51 1.78
CA ALA A 50 9.35 4.33 0.35
C ALA A 50 8.12 3.81 -0.41
N VAL A 51 7.20 3.10 0.26
CA VAL A 51 5.90 2.66 -0.29
C VAL A 51 4.85 3.77 -0.25
N ALA A 52 4.79 4.58 0.80
CA ALA A 52 3.78 5.62 0.95
C ALA A 52 3.86 6.70 -0.14
N THR A 53 5.09 7.08 -0.55
CA THR A 53 5.32 8.08 -1.60
C THR A 53 4.67 7.70 -2.95
N PRO A 54 4.95 6.52 -3.54
CA PRO A 54 4.29 6.09 -4.78
C PRO A 54 2.78 5.88 -4.64
N VAL A 55 2.26 5.50 -3.47
CA VAL A 55 0.80 5.45 -3.25
C VAL A 55 0.17 6.83 -3.51
N ALA A 56 0.76 7.89 -2.95
CA ALA A 56 0.27 9.25 -3.17
C ALA A 56 0.46 9.71 -4.63
N ALA A 57 1.60 9.40 -5.24
CA ALA A 57 1.97 9.88 -6.58
C ALA A 57 1.22 9.16 -7.71
N GLN A 58 1.02 7.84 -7.60
CA GLN A 58 0.53 6.98 -8.68
C GLN A 58 -0.95 6.59 -8.51
N HIS A 59 -1.49 6.69 -7.29
CA HIS A 59 -2.85 6.27 -6.97
C HIS A 59 -3.66 7.42 -6.37
N SER A 60 -3.58 8.60 -6.97
CA SER A 60 -4.33 9.79 -6.54
C SER A 60 -5.84 9.50 -6.45
N LEU A 61 -6.35 9.51 -5.22
CA LEU A 61 -7.75 9.25 -4.91
C LEU A 61 -8.57 10.52 -5.21
N ARG A 62 -9.23 10.56 -6.37
CA ARG A 62 -10.11 11.68 -6.76
C ARG A 62 -11.44 11.61 -6.02
N ARG A 63 -12.00 12.77 -5.72
CA ARG A 63 -13.36 12.93 -5.20
C ARG A 63 -14.34 12.54 -6.32
N LEU A 64 -15.32 11.69 -6.02
CA LEU A 64 -16.55 11.61 -6.83
C LEU A 64 -17.31 12.93 -6.73
#